data_AF-A0A497M295-F1
#
_entry.id   AF-A0A497M295-F1
#
_cell.length_a   1.000
_cell.length_b   1.000
_cell.length_c   1.000
_cell.angle_alpha   90.00
_cell.angle_beta   90.00
_cell.angle_gamma   90.00
#
_symmetry.space_group_name_H-M   'P 1'
#
loop_
_entity.id
_entity.type
_entity.pdbx_description
1 polymer ?
#
loop_
_entity_poly.entity_id
_entity_poly.type
_entity_poly.pdbx_seq_one_letter_code
_entity_poly.pdbx_strand_id
1 'polypeptide(L)' 'PTKLLEVAQKLCEFKEIKWVATSTGDHMIMTEIWTRDGRELTRLISERIGIIEGVKKICPAIILEKLKD' A
#
# COMPACT_ATOMS: atom_id res chain seq x y z
N PRO A 1 11.35 13.32 -2.86
CA PRO A 1 10.34 12.80 -3.83
C PRO A 1 9.12 13.71 -3.91
N THR A 2 8.89 14.34 -5.06
CA THR A 2 7.87 15.37 -5.27
C THR A 2 6.43 14.86 -5.15
N LYS A 3 6.18 13.59 -5.47
CA LYS A 3 4.81 13.01 -5.48
C LYS A 3 4.43 12.21 -4.23
N LEU A 4 5.21 12.29 -3.15
CA LEU A 4 5.00 11.48 -1.94
C LEU A 4 3.57 11.65 -1.38
N LEU A 5 3.16 12.90 -1.15
CA LEU A 5 1.85 13.20 -0.57
C LEU A 5 0.71 12.90 -1.53
N GLU A 6 0.89 13.14 -2.83
CA GLU A 6 -0.09 12.80 -3.87
C GLU A 6 -0.36 11.30 -3.92
N VAL A 7 0.71 10.48 -3.87
CA VAL A 7 0.59 9.02 -3.83
C VAL A 7 -0.13 8.59 -2.55
N ALA A 8 0.26 9.13 -1.38
CA ALA A 8 -0.38 8.80 -0.11
C ALA A 8 -1.88 9.14 -0.10
N GLN A 9 -2.26 10.30 -0.64
CA GLN A 9 -3.67 10.71 -0.77
C GLN A 9 -4.45 9.79 -1.69
N LYS A 10 -3.90 9.44 -2.87
CA LYS A 10 -4.54 8.49 -3.78
C LYS A 10 -4.77 7.13 -3.13
N LEU A 11 -3.82 6.64 -2.32
CA LEU A 11 -3.97 5.38 -1.59
C LEU A 11 -5.14 5.43 -0.59
N CYS A 12 -5.46 6.58 -0.01
CA CYS A 12 -6.61 6.73 0.88
C CYS A 12 -7.97 6.55 0.17
N GLU A 13 -8.02 6.62 -1.16
CA GLU A 13 -9.26 6.44 -1.94
C GLU A 13 -9.64 4.96 -2.15
N PHE A 14 -8.75 4.03 -1.78
CA PHE A 14 -8.96 2.61 -1.97
C PHE A 14 -9.67 1.99 -0.76
N LYS A 15 -10.83 1.37 -1.01
CA LYS A 15 -11.60 0.65 0.03
C LYS A 15 -10.84 -0.52 0.66
N GLU A 16 -9.90 -1.11 -0.09
CA GLU A 16 -9.08 -2.24 0.35
C GLU A 16 -8.01 -1.79 1.35
N ILE A 17 -7.67 -0.50 1.37
CA ILE A 17 -6.66 0.08 2.24
C ILE A 17 -7.30 0.51 3.57
N LYS A 18 -6.82 -0.05 4.68
CA LYS A 18 -7.33 0.23 6.03
C LYS A 18 -6.69 1.46 6.65
N TRP A 19 -5.42 1.69 6.37
CA TRP A 19 -4.72 2.91 6.77
C TRP A 19 -3.54 3.18 5.85
N VAL A 20 -3.12 4.43 5.81
CA VAL A 20 -1.93 4.91 5.11
C VAL A 20 -1.14 5.79 6.07
N ALA A 21 0.16 5.56 6.15
CA ALA A 21 1.08 6.37 6.95
C ALA A 21 2.35 6.68 6.16
N THR A 22 2.92 7.86 6.38
CA THR A 22 4.27 8.17 5.92
C THR A 22 5.29 7.73 6.96
N SER A 23 6.44 7.24 6.53
CA SER A 23 7.50 6.74 7.40
C SER A 23 8.86 7.32 7.00
N THR A 24 9.78 7.37 7.97
CA THR A 24 11.17 7.80 7.78
C THR A 24 12.13 6.62 7.53
N GLY A 25 11.62 5.41 7.29
CA GLY A 25 12.41 4.20 7.02
C GLY A 25 12.71 3.96 5.53
N ASP A 26 13.10 2.73 5.18
CA ASP A 26 13.46 2.32 3.81
C ASP A 26 12.32 2.50 2.80
N HIS A 27 11.08 2.50 3.29
CA HIS A 27 9.89 2.83 2.54
C HIS A 27 9.23 4.07 3.14
N MET A 28 8.90 5.03 2.29
CA MET A 28 8.33 6.31 2.73
C MET A 28 6.83 6.25 3.01
N ILE A 29 6.14 5.22 2.52
CA ILE A 29 4.71 4.99 2.72
C ILE A 29 4.53 3.55 3.19
N MET A 30 3.74 3.37 4.25
CA MET A 30 3.28 2.09 4.77
C MET A 30 1.76 2.08 4.72
N THR A 31 1.18 0.92 4.41
CA THR A 31 -0.27 0.75 4.36
C THR A 31 -0.66 -0.68 4.69
N GLU A 32 -1.82 -0.86 5.31
CA GLU A 32 -2.44 -2.16 5.50
C GLU A 32 -3.54 -2.36 4.47
N ILE A 33 -3.44 -3.47 3.73
CA ILE A 33 -4.33 -3.83 2.64
C ILE A 33 -5.06 -5.12 3.03
N TRP A 34 -6.38 -5.12 2.91
CA TRP A 34 -7.21 -6.31 3.10
C TRP A 34 -7.84 -6.72 1.77
N THR A 35 -7.48 -7.91 1.31
CA THR A 35 -8.07 -8.56 0.12
C THR A 35 -8.59 -9.95 0.48
N ARG A 36 -9.45 -10.51 -0.37
CA ARG A 36 -10.02 -11.84 -0.14
C ARG A 36 -9.00 -12.96 -0.29
N ASP A 37 -8.06 -12.80 -1.23
CA ASP A 37 -7.02 -13.77 -1.51
C ASP A 37 -5.75 -13.10 -2.10
N GLY A 38 -4.67 -13.88 -2.21
CA GLY A 38 -3.39 -13.40 -2.73
C GLY A 38 -3.40 -13.02 -4.22
N ARG A 39 -4.37 -13.53 -5.00
CA ARG A 39 -4.52 -13.12 -6.41
C ARG A 39 -5.10 -11.72 -6.49
N GLU A 40 -6.11 -11.43 -5.68
CA GLU A 40 -6.68 -10.08 -5.57
C GLU A 40 -5.64 -9.08 -5.07
N LEU A 41 -4.81 -9.45 -4.09
CA LEU A 41 -3.69 -8.62 -3.63
C LEU A 41 -2.73 -8.30 -4.77
N THR A 42 -2.30 -9.32 -5.52
CA THR A 42 -1.38 -9.14 -6.66
C THR A 42 -1.98 -8.24 -7.74
N ARG A 43 -3.27 -8.41 -8.06
CA ARG A 43 -3.97 -7.54 -9.02
C ARG A 43 -4.06 -6.11 -8.52
N LEU A 44 -4.44 -5.90 -7.28
CA LEU A 44 -4.52 -4.56 -6.69
C LEU A 44 -3.16 -3.85 -6.73
N ILE A 45 -2.10 -4.55 -6.36
CA ILE A 45 -0.74 -4.02 -6.35
C ILE A 45 -0.28 -3.68 -7.78
N SER A 46 -0.42 -4.61 -8.73
CA SER A 46 0.14 -4.43 -10.07
C SER A 46 -0.70 -3.52 -10.97
N GLU A 47 -2.02 -3.70 -10.96
CA GLU A 47 -2.93 -3.04 -11.90
C GLU A 47 -3.46 -1.70 -11.40
N ARG A 48 -3.43 -1.46 -10.08
CA ARG A 48 -3.95 -0.20 -9.52
C ARG A 48 -2.92 0.63 -8.79
N ILE A 49 -2.16 0.05 -7.86
CA ILE A 49 -1.17 0.82 -7.07
C ILE A 49 0.10 1.08 -7.88
N GLY A 50 0.61 0.07 -8.59
CA GLY A 50 1.87 0.13 -9.34
C GLY A 50 1.85 1.10 -10.52
N ILE A 51 0.65 1.42 -11.04
CA ILE A 51 0.49 2.40 -12.12
C ILE A 51 0.35 3.85 -11.60
N ILE A 52 0.25 4.06 -10.28
CA ILE A 52 0.17 5.41 -9.72
C ILE A 52 1.50 6.11 -9.96
N GLU A 53 1.44 7.24 -10.66
CA GLU A 53 2.61 8.05 -10.92
C GLU A 53 3.32 8.47 -9.62
N GLY A 54 4.62 8.18 -9.54
CA GLY A 54 5.43 8.42 -8.33
C GLY A 54 5.72 7.16 -7.51
N VAL A 55 4.98 6.07 -7.74
CA VAL A 55 5.31 4.76 -7.17
C VAL A 55 6.52 4.17 -7.90
N LYS A 56 7.60 3.88 -7.15
CA LYS A 56 8.85 3.33 -7.71
C LYS A 56 9.06 1.85 -7.38
N LYS A 57 8.64 1.44 -6.19
CA LYS A 57 8.85 0.09 -5.66
C LYS A 57 7.73 -0.21 -4.66
N ILE A 58 7.24 -1.44 -4.70
CA ILE A 58 6.25 -1.97 -3.76
C ILE A 58 6.81 -3.25 -3.15
N CYS A 59 6.74 -3.37 -1.82
CA CYS A 59 7.17 -4.54 -1.08
C CYS A 59 6.02 -5.03 -0.19
N PRO A 60 5.18 -5.96 -0.68
CA PRO A 60 4.11 -6.52 0.13
C PRO A 60 4.68 -7.49 1.18
N ALA A 61 4.09 -7.47 2.38
CA ALA A 61 4.31 -8.46 3.42
C ALA A 61 2.95 -8.99 3.89
N ILE A 62 2.82 -10.32 3.96
CA ILE A 62 1.58 -10.96 4.40
C ILE A 62 1.70 -11.21 5.90
N ILE A 63 0.79 -10.62 6.68
CA ILE A 63 0.68 -10.87 8.11
C ILE A 63 -0.07 -12.20 8.30
N LEU A 64 0.56 -13.15 8.99
CA LEU A 64 -0.04 -14.46 9.29
C LEU A 64 -0.82 -14.39 10.60
N GLU A 65 -0.17 -13.93 11.67
CA GLU A 65 -0.78 -13.75 12.98
C GLU A 65 -0.59 -12.31 13.50
N LYS A 66 -1.66 -11.72 14.04
CA LYS A 66 -1.61 -10.46 14.78
C LYS A 66 -1.73 -10.76 16.27
N LEU A 67 -0.68 -10.46 17.03
CA LEU A 67 -0.63 -10.79 18.47
C LEU A 67 -1.30 -9.74 19.35
N LYS A 68 -1.44 -8.51 18.85
CA LYS A 68 -2.01 -7.37 19.56
C LYS A 68 -2.52 -6.34 18.56
N ASP A 69 -3.65 -5.72 18.87
CA ASP A 69 -4.23 -4.59 18.15
C ASP A 69 -3.73 -3.23 18.65
#